data_AF-A0A517NRB9-F1
#
_entry.id   AF-A0A517NRB9-F1
#
_cell.length_a   1.000
_cell.length_b   1.000
_cell.length_c   1.000
_cell.angle_alpha   90.00
_cell.angle_beta   90.00
_cell.angle_gamma   90.00
#
_symmetry.space_group_name_H-M   'P 1'
#
loop_
_entity.id
_entity.type
_entity.pdbx_description
1 polymer ?
#
loop_
_entity_poly.entity_id
_entity_poly.type
_entity_poly.pdbx_seq_one_letter_code
_entity_poly.pdbx_strand_id
1 'polypeptide(L)'
;MTWHSVRQPETVTYKMKSLFATSAITFLIHLPAVAQIAVTQPAITQPAVDQANPASLVDRFADLSAAEQTALSDSIQGKKWRRLSPEQRIELQKAAVSYSERVLGRDAQGDLKVVKNEAGKQLLKIAGDYLHKLSPGEVPAHAAAQALYGSIPAAAKRGTGVAEINPRRVRMHSTGFYAAPGEVVVVEVPEEWTQRGLKIWVSGHRDNIPLKKALLRTPRSPARQFSVDKASTEVAATYGGAVYIDTGNTPIDADPFLVNFQNALPAPMYVHGKTTLDDWQKTQRSHPAPYAELVGRNVAISFPSQWIRELDDPASLMDYWDGVVELHDQLGGYTELRKMPERVNVDCQISVGLFHAGYPTQGPQKQCRGVVDLPQLTSTGNWGWFHELGHEAQRRPDKAWSWNNPYTFDGSIEVTVNLFSAHAFDQLGMRERKGWTWTASAEAVEDKATSFLAQSKTYADGNAGEKLAMHLQIRHAYGWDVYREVLAGYSKLQDDDPSQLPKDGQAKRDAWLVRMSQSTGRNLAPFYGKIWGIPLSPSAIEKVGHLPAWSGGETEN
;
A
#
# COMPACT_ATOMS: atom_id res chain seq x y z
N MET A 1 -3.26 -12.82 18.61
CA MET A 1 -4.13 -12.38 17.49
C MET A 1 -3.83 -13.25 16.29
N THR A 2 -4.76 -14.15 15.97
CA THR A 2 -4.60 -15.20 14.95
C THR A 2 -4.95 -14.67 13.56
N TRP A 3 -3.95 -14.63 12.68
CA TRP A 3 -4.12 -14.31 11.26
C TRP A 3 -4.75 -15.51 10.53
N HIS A 4 -5.90 -15.28 9.88
CA HIS A 4 -6.61 -16.30 9.14
C HIS A 4 -5.95 -16.55 7.77
N SER A 5 -5.50 -17.79 7.58
CA SER A 5 -5.12 -18.40 6.30
C SER A 5 -6.35 -18.51 5.40
N VAL A 6 -6.24 -18.03 4.16
CA VAL A 6 -7.23 -18.24 3.10
C VAL A 6 -7.04 -19.65 2.55
N ARG A 7 -7.98 -20.56 2.83
CA ARG A 7 -8.20 -21.79 2.03
C ARG A 7 -9.49 -21.65 1.23
N GLN A 8 -9.47 -22.07 -0.03
CA GLN A 8 -10.66 -22.22 -0.87
C GLN A 8 -11.47 -23.47 -0.47
N PRO A 9 -12.79 -23.51 -0.78
CA PRO A 9 -13.72 -24.41 -0.09
C PRO A 9 -13.93 -25.74 -0.83
N GLU A 10 -13.91 -26.84 -0.08
CA GLU A 10 -14.61 -28.06 -0.43
C GLU A 10 -15.89 -28.17 0.42
N THR A 11 -17.00 -28.42 -0.28
CA THR A 11 -18.36 -28.60 0.23
C THR A 11 -18.48 -29.81 1.14
N VAL A 12 -18.95 -29.62 2.38
CA VAL A 12 -19.66 -30.67 3.15
C VAL A 12 -20.80 -30.02 3.96
N THR A 13 -22.04 -30.41 3.63
CA THR A 13 -23.27 -30.11 4.37
C THR A 13 -23.35 -30.89 5.67
N TYR A 14 -23.63 -30.21 6.79
CA TYR A 14 -24.20 -30.84 8.00
C TYR A 14 -25.41 -30.05 8.50
N LYS A 15 -26.55 -30.74 8.58
CA LYS A 15 -27.77 -30.32 9.27
C LYS A 15 -27.61 -30.57 10.76
N MET A 16 -27.98 -29.62 11.61
CA MET A 16 -28.32 -29.91 13.01
C MET A 16 -29.45 -29.01 13.49
N LYS A 17 -30.49 -29.66 14.05
CA LYS A 17 -31.69 -29.10 14.69
C LYS A 17 -31.44 -28.94 16.20
N SER A 18 -31.91 -27.85 16.79
CA SER A 18 -32.61 -27.79 18.10
C SER A 18 -33.03 -26.33 18.34
N LEU A 19 -34.32 -25.99 18.29
CA LEU A 19 -35.26 -25.94 19.42
C LEU A 19 -34.68 -25.29 20.68
N PHE A 20 -35.15 -24.09 21.02
CA PHE A 20 -35.77 -23.77 22.32
C PHE A 20 -36.69 -22.57 22.16
N ALA A 21 -37.92 -22.73 22.64
CA ALA A 21 -38.95 -21.72 22.75
C ALA A 21 -39.03 -21.24 24.19
N THR A 22 -39.26 -19.94 24.40
CA THR A 22 -39.89 -19.44 25.62
C THR A 22 -40.61 -18.12 25.34
N SER A 23 -41.88 -18.11 25.71
CA SER A 23 -42.85 -17.03 25.57
C SER A 23 -42.55 -15.83 26.49
N ALA A 24 -42.91 -14.63 26.04
CA ALA A 24 -43.21 -13.51 26.94
C ALA A 24 -44.36 -12.68 26.36
N ILE A 25 -45.37 -12.50 27.21
CA ILE A 25 -46.63 -11.79 27.02
C ILE A 25 -46.36 -10.28 27.06
N THR A 26 -46.99 -9.48 26.20
CA THR A 26 -47.06 -8.02 26.40
C THR A 26 -48.41 -7.46 25.96
N PHE A 27 -48.94 -6.60 26.83
CA PHE A 27 -50.25 -5.98 26.86
C PHE A 27 -50.62 -5.18 25.60
N LEU A 28 -51.88 -5.30 25.19
CA LEU A 28 -52.57 -4.41 24.25
C LEU A 28 -52.99 -3.12 24.97
N ILE A 29 -52.55 -1.97 24.47
CA ILE A 29 -53.15 -0.67 24.73
C ILE A 29 -53.59 -0.10 23.38
N HIS A 30 -54.89 0.12 23.23
CA HIS A 30 -55.51 0.77 22.07
C HIS A 30 -55.44 2.30 22.21
N LEU A 31 -54.92 2.97 21.19
CA LEU A 31 -55.16 4.40 20.93
C LEU A 31 -55.51 4.58 19.43
N PRO A 32 -56.40 5.53 19.09
CA PRO A 32 -57.12 5.55 17.82
C PRO A 32 -56.28 6.09 16.66
N ALA A 33 -56.59 5.60 15.46
CA ALA A 33 -55.96 5.96 14.21
C ALA A 33 -56.20 7.44 13.83
N VAL A 34 -55.11 8.13 13.51
CA VAL A 34 -55.13 9.36 12.71
C VAL A 34 -54.63 9.00 11.32
N ALA A 35 -55.49 9.13 10.32
CA ALA A 35 -55.18 8.85 8.93
C ALA A 35 -54.13 9.84 8.40
N GLN A 36 -52.90 9.38 8.18
CA GLN A 36 -51.97 10.02 7.26
C GLN A 36 -52.19 9.42 5.87
N ILE A 37 -52.58 10.26 4.92
CA ILE A 37 -52.63 9.92 3.50
C ILE A 37 -51.19 9.78 3.03
N ALA A 38 -50.67 8.55 3.08
CA ALA A 38 -49.46 8.19 2.37
C ALA A 38 -49.80 8.09 0.88
N VAL A 39 -49.28 9.02 0.07
CA VAL A 39 -49.19 8.84 -1.38
C VAL A 39 -48.15 7.75 -1.63
N THR A 40 -48.56 6.48 -1.51
CA THR A 40 -47.75 5.35 -1.93
C THR A 40 -47.72 5.34 -3.45
N GLN A 41 -46.60 5.78 -4.04
CA GLN A 41 -46.31 5.44 -5.43
C GLN A 41 -46.15 3.91 -5.53
N PRO A 42 -46.69 3.27 -6.58
CA PRO A 42 -46.68 1.82 -6.69
C PRO A 42 -45.26 1.28 -6.83
N ALA A 43 -44.98 0.17 -6.15
CA ALA A 43 -43.77 -0.63 -6.35
C ALA A 43 -43.68 -1.04 -7.83
N ILE A 44 -42.53 -0.79 -8.45
CA ILE A 44 -42.32 -1.08 -9.87
C ILE A 44 -42.11 -2.60 -9.99
N THR A 45 -42.90 -3.25 -10.84
CA THR A 45 -42.76 -4.70 -11.07
C THR A 45 -41.42 -5.00 -11.76
N GLN A 46 -40.84 -6.19 -11.53
CA GLN A 46 -39.55 -6.60 -12.13
C GLN A 46 -39.47 -6.39 -13.67
N PRO A 47 -40.55 -6.60 -14.46
CA PRO A 47 -40.58 -6.26 -15.89
C PRO A 47 -40.43 -4.77 -16.21
N ALA A 48 -40.89 -3.87 -15.32
CA ALA A 48 -40.80 -2.43 -15.50
C ALA A 48 -39.42 -1.87 -15.09
N VAL A 49 -38.68 -2.56 -14.22
CA VAL A 49 -37.25 -2.27 -13.95
C VAL A 49 -36.38 -2.63 -15.16
N ASP A 50 -36.71 -3.72 -15.87
CA ASP A 50 -36.00 -4.13 -17.09
C ASP A 50 -36.24 -3.21 -18.29
N GLN A 51 -37.31 -2.38 -18.25
CA GLN A 51 -37.64 -1.39 -19.29
C GLN A 51 -37.29 0.06 -18.93
N ALA A 52 -37.01 0.35 -17.65
CA ALA A 52 -36.66 1.69 -17.20
C ALA A 52 -35.23 2.08 -17.64
N ASN A 53 -35.03 3.37 -17.96
CA ASN A 53 -33.69 3.93 -18.11
C ASN A 53 -32.94 3.75 -16.78
N PRO A 54 -31.82 3.01 -16.70
CA PRO A 54 -31.12 2.77 -15.44
C PRO A 54 -30.76 4.06 -14.69
N ALA A 55 -30.51 5.17 -15.40
CA ALA A 55 -30.20 6.45 -14.79
C ALA A 55 -31.33 6.96 -13.87
N SER A 56 -32.61 6.78 -14.24
CA SER A 56 -33.74 7.27 -13.44
C SER A 56 -33.93 6.48 -12.14
N LEU A 57 -33.48 5.22 -12.10
CA LEU A 57 -33.51 4.38 -10.91
C LEU A 57 -32.43 4.79 -9.89
N VAL A 58 -31.31 5.35 -10.35
CA VAL A 58 -30.19 5.75 -9.47
C VAL A 58 -30.56 6.92 -8.56
N ASP A 59 -31.38 7.85 -9.04
CA ASP A 59 -31.80 9.01 -8.24
C ASP A 59 -32.68 8.62 -7.06
N ARG A 60 -33.48 7.57 -7.22
CA ARG A 60 -34.35 7.00 -6.18
C ARG A 60 -33.75 5.76 -5.53
N PHE A 61 -32.44 5.56 -5.61
CA PHE A 61 -31.77 4.35 -5.14
C PHE A 61 -32.14 3.96 -3.70
N ALA A 62 -32.31 4.95 -2.82
CA ALA A 62 -32.68 4.74 -1.42
C ALA A 62 -34.09 4.17 -1.23
N ASP A 63 -34.99 4.41 -2.20
CA ASP A 63 -36.38 3.94 -2.19
C ASP A 63 -36.54 2.56 -2.85
N LEU A 64 -35.50 2.06 -3.54
CA LEU A 64 -35.54 0.78 -4.25
C LEU A 64 -35.49 -0.38 -3.26
N SER A 65 -36.35 -1.37 -3.46
CA SER A 65 -36.28 -2.68 -2.81
C SER A 65 -34.99 -3.43 -3.17
N ALA A 66 -34.63 -4.45 -2.38
CA ALA A 66 -33.46 -5.28 -2.64
C ALA A 66 -33.48 -5.97 -4.02
N ALA A 67 -34.68 -6.34 -4.49
CA ALA A 67 -34.87 -6.93 -5.81
C ALA A 67 -34.62 -5.90 -6.92
N GLU A 68 -35.14 -4.68 -6.77
CA GLU A 68 -34.92 -3.57 -7.71
C GLU A 68 -33.43 -3.16 -7.76
N GLN A 69 -32.76 -3.09 -6.62
CA GLN A 69 -31.31 -2.83 -6.57
C GLN A 69 -30.51 -3.93 -7.29
N THR A 70 -30.89 -5.19 -7.11
CA THR A 70 -30.26 -6.32 -7.81
C THR A 70 -30.46 -6.22 -9.33
N ALA A 71 -31.69 -5.94 -9.78
CA ALA A 71 -31.99 -5.74 -11.19
C ALA A 71 -31.25 -4.54 -11.79
N LEU A 72 -31.12 -3.44 -11.06
CA LEU A 72 -30.29 -2.29 -11.45
C LEU A 72 -28.80 -2.69 -11.58
N SER A 73 -28.26 -3.43 -10.61
CA SER A 73 -26.88 -3.93 -10.66
C SER A 73 -26.62 -4.75 -11.92
N ASP A 74 -27.57 -5.62 -12.30
CA ASP A 74 -27.45 -6.44 -13.51
C ASP A 74 -27.53 -5.60 -14.79
N SER A 75 -28.39 -4.57 -14.82
CA SER A 75 -28.60 -3.72 -16.01
C SER A 75 -27.40 -2.84 -16.35
N ILE A 76 -26.59 -2.48 -15.36
CA ILE A 76 -25.43 -1.58 -15.53
C ILE A 76 -24.10 -2.31 -15.73
N GLN A 77 -24.13 -3.63 -15.99
CA GLN A 77 -22.94 -4.46 -16.12
C GLN A 77 -22.92 -5.31 -17.40
N GLY A 78 -21.72 -5.83 -17.71
CA GLY A 78 -21.51 -6.87 -18.72
C GLY A 78 -22.12 -6.54 -20.10
N LYS A 79 -22.89 -7.48 -20.65
CA LYS A 79 -23.56 -7.32 -21.95
C LYS A 79 -24.66 -6.26 -21.92
N LYS A 80 -25.34 -6.05 -20.79
CA LYS A 80 -26.43 -5.06 -20.67
C LYS A 80 -25.89 -3.63 -20.75
N TRP A 81 -24.79 -3.32 -20.06
CA TRP A 81 -24.06 -2.04 -20.22
C TRP A 81 -23.71 -1.73 -21.68
N ARG A 82 -23.21 -2.74 -22.42
CA ARG A 82 -22.82 -2.59 -23.83
C ARG A 82 -24.00 -2.33 -24.77
N ARG A 83 -25.24 -2.60 -24.34
CA ARG A 83 -26.45 -2.33 -25.12
C ARG A 83 -26.99 -0.91 -24.91
N LEU A 84 -26.60 -0.23 -23.84
CA LEU A 84 -26.96 1.18 -23.62
C LEU A 84 -26.38 2.06 -24.74
N SER A 85 -27.16 3.03 -25.21
CA SER A 85 -26.67 4.06 -26.14
C SER A 85 -25.59 4.93 -25.47
N PRO A 86 -24.76 5.64 -26.26
CA PRO A 86 -23.82 6.61 -25.71
C PRO A 86 -24.47 7.63 -24.76
N GLU A 87 -25.65 8.14 -25.11
CA GLU A 87 -26.42 9.12 -24.32
C GLU A 87 -26.87 8.52 -22.99
N GLN A 88 -27.46 7.31 -23.03
CA GLN A 88 -27.88 6.59 -21.83
C GLN A 88 -26.71 6.28 -20.90
N ARG A 89 -25.53 5.95 -21.45
CA ARG A 89 -24.32 5.75 -20.63
C ARG A 89 -23.86 7.04 -19.97
N ILE A 90 -23.94 8.18 -20.65
CA ILE A 90 -23.58 9.48 -20.08
C ILE A 90 -24.56 9.88 -18.98
N GLU A 91 -25.87 9.71 -19.20
CA GLU A 91 -26.89 9.95 -18.18
C GLU A 91 -26.65 9.09 -16.92
N LEU A 92 -26.43 7.79 -17.12
CA LEU A 92 -26.13 6.87 -16.03
C LEU A 92 -24.81 7.22 -15.32
N GLN A 93 -23.78 7.64 -16.06
CA GLN A 93 -22.52 8.09 -15.48
C GLN A 93 -22.71 9.33 -14.59
N LYS A 94 -23.48 10.32 -15.05
CA LYS A 94 -23.81 11.52 -14.25
C LYS A 94 -24.65 11.17 -13.02
N ALA A 95 -25.67 10.33 -13.19
CA ALA A 95 -26.49 9.85 -12.06
C ALA A 95 -25.64 9.08 -11.03
N ALA A 96 -24.68 8.27 -11.49
CA ALA A 96 -23.74 7.57 -10.63
C ALA A 96 -22.82 8.51 -9.84
N VAL A 97 -22.37 9.63 -10.44
CA VAL A 97 -21.64 10.68 -9.72
C VAL A 97 -22.52 11.27 -8.62
N SER A 98 -23.74 11.69 -8.94
CA SER A 98 -24.69 12.21 -7.94
C SER A 98 -24.95 11.19 -6.81
N TYR A 99 -25.06 9.91 -7.13
CA TYR A 99 -25.15 8.84 -6.14
C TYR A 99 -23.90 8.80 -5.24
N SER A 100 -22.71 8.83 -5.84
CA SER A 100 -21.44 8.79 -5.09
C SER A 100 -21.29 9.95 -4.11
N GLU A 101 -21.79 11.14 -4.45
CA GLU A 101 -21.76 12.32 -3.57
C GLU A 101 -22.70 12.20 -2.37
N ARG A 102 -23.82 11.49 -2.52
CA ARG A 102 -24.75 11.23 -1.41
C ARG A 102 -24.21 10.20 -0.41
N VAL A 103 -23.56 9.15 -0.92
CA VAL A 103 -23.21 7.97 -0.12
C VAL A 103 -21.78 7.95 0.42
N LEU A 104 -20.86 8.73 -0.17
CA LEU A 104 -19.48 8.87 0.31
C LEU A 104 -19.33 10.06 1.28
N GLY A 105 -18.20 10.11 1.97
CA GLY A 105 -17.88 11.14 2.97
C GLY A 105 -17.91 10.58 4.38
N ARG A 106 -18.23 11.43 5.37
CA ARG A 106 -18.29 11.07 6.78
C ARG A 106 -19.72 11.11 7.31
N ASP A 107 -20.03 10.24 8.27
CA ASP A 107 -21.29 10.26 9.02
C ASP A 107 -21.26 11.30 10.15
N ALA A 108 -22.33 11.34 10.97
CA ALA A 108 -22.46 12.30 12.06
C ALA A 108 -21.44 12.08 13.19
N GLN A 109 -20.84 10.89 13.27
CA GLN A 109 -19.79 10.53 14.23
C GLN A 109 -18.39 10.86 13.70
N GLY A 110 -18.30 11.29 12.44
CA GLY A 110 -17.04 11.56 11.76
C GLY A 110 -16.38 10.32 11.17
N ASP A 111 -17.02 9.15 11.22
CA ASP A 111 -16.52 7.94 10.59
C ASP A 111 -16.79 7.96 9.08
N LEU A 112 -15.92 7.29 8.30
CA LEU A 112 -16.13 7.16 6.87
C LEU A 112 -17.37 6.30 6.57
N LYS A 113 -18.27 6.83 5.75
CA LYS A 113 -19.45 6.08 5.28
C LYS A 113 -19.02 4.84 4.50
N VAL A 114 -19.75 3.74 4.69
CA VAL A 114 -19.41 2.43 4.13
C VAL A 114 -20.48 1.94 3.16
N VAL A 115 -20.12 1.70 1.90
CA VAL A 115 -21.01 1.13 0.89
C VAL A 115 -20.72 -0.36 0.71
N LYS A 116 -21.72 -1.20 1.02
CA LYS A 116 -21.61 -2.68 1.01
C LYS A 116 -22.40 -3.37 -0.10
N ASN A 117 -23.56 -2.82 -0.48
CA ASN A 117 -24.46 -3.44 -1.45
C ASN A 117 -23.86 -3.44 -2.86
N GLU A 118 -24.11 -4.49 -3.64
CA GLU A 118 -23.47 -4.68 -4.96
C GLU A 118 -23.80 -3.57 -5.94
N ALA A 119 -25.07 -3.19 -6.06
CA ALA A 119 -25.52 -2.15 -6.98
C ALA A 119 -24.82 -0.81 -6.73
N GLY A 120 -24.75 -0.40 -5.47
CA GLY A 120 -24.06 0.81 -5.02
C GLY A 120 -22.57 0.77 -5.31
N LYS A 121 -21.90 -0.37 -5.06
CA LYS A 121 -20.47 -0.52 -5.40
C LYS A 121 -20.22 -0.39 -6.91
N GLN A 122 -21.14 -0.91 -7.74
CA GLN A 122 -21.06 -0.77 -9.20
C GLN A 122 -21.29 0.66 -9.65
N LEU A 123 -22.26 1.37 -9.06
CA LEU A 123 -22.46 2.80 -9.30
C LEU A 123 -21.22 3.61 -8.91
N LEU A 124 -20.59 3.33 -7.77
CA LEU A 124 -19.34 3.98 -7.38
C LEU A 124 -18.21 3.72 -8.39
N LYS A 125 -18.14 2.50 -8.96
CA LYS A 125 -17.18 2.19 -10.03
C LYS A 125 -17.45 3.02 -11.28
N ILE A 126 -18.71 3.09 -11.73
CA ILE A 126 -19.10 3.89 -12.90
C ILE A 126 -18.77 5.37 -12.67
N ALA A 127 -19.08 5.91 -11.50
CA ALA A 127 -18.77 7.30 -11.12
C ALA A 127 -17.25 7.57 -11.15
N GLY A 128 -16.46 6.73 -10.48
CA GLY A 128 -15.00 6.88 -10.43
C GLY A 128 -14.36 6.79 -11.81
N ASP A 129 -14.76 5.82 -12.63
CA ASP A 129 -14.25 5.65 -14.00
C ASP A 129 -14.65 6.84 -14.89
N TYR A 130 -15.87 7.36 -14.73
CA TYR A 130 -16.33 8.55 -15.45
C TYR A 130 -15.53 9.80 -15.09
N LEU A 131 -15.35 10.09 -13.79
CA LEU A 131 -14.61 11.26 -13.34
C LEU A 131 -13.13 11.20 -13.75
N HIS A 132 -12.53 10.01 -13.74
CA HIS A 132 -11.12 9.82 -14.06
C HIS A 132 -10.80 10.07 -15.56
N LYS A 133 -11.76 9.88 -16.48
CA LYS A 133 -11.56 10.09 -17.92
C LYS A 133 -11.75 11.53 -18.38
N LEU A 134 -12.35 12.41 -17.56
CA LEU A 134 -12.63 13.80 -17.96
C LEU A 134 -11.33 14.58 -18.17
N SER A 135 -11.31 15.50 -19.13
CA SER A 135 -10.15 16.36 -19.33
C SER A 135 -9.94 17.29 -18.12
N PRO A 136 -8.74 17.87 -17.92
CA PRO A 136 -8.48 18.77 -16.80
C PRO A 136 -9.51 19.91 -16.65
N GLY A 137 -9.94 20.53 -17.76
CA GLY A 137 -10.93 21.61 -17.74
C GLY A 137 -12.38 21.17 -17.49
N GLU A 138 -12.66 19.86 -17.49
CA GLU A 138 -14.02 19.32 -17.34
C GLU A 138 -14.22 18.53 -16.04
N VAL A 139 -13.15 18.21 -15.31
CA VAL A 139 -13.24 17.37 -14.12
C VAL A 139 -13.76 18.17 -12.92
N PRO A 140 -14.91 17.81 -12.32
CA PRO A 140 -15.44 18.55 -11.19
C PRO A 140 -14.74 18.17 -9.88
N ALA A 141 -14.82 19.06 -8.90
CA ALA A 141 -14.52 18.74 -7.50
C ALA A 141 -15.58 17.75 -6.98
N HIS A 142 -15.16 16.56 -6.55
CA HIS A 142 -16.11 15.62 -5.96
C HIS A 142 -16.53 16.11 -4.57
N ALA A 143 -17.83 16.14 -4.25
CA ALA A 143 -18.34 16.69 -2.98
C ALA A 143 -17.69 16.07 -1.72
N ALA A 144 -17.44 14.76 -1.72
CA ALA A 144 -16.75 14.06 -0.63
C ALA A 144 -15.22 14.26 -0.53
N ALA A 145 -14.56 14.98 -1.44
CA ALA A 145 -13.10 15.05 -1.50
C ALA A 145 -12.46 15.49 -0.18
N GLN A 146 -12.95 16.58 0.40
CA GLN A 146 -12.42 17.11 1.65
C GLN A 146 -12.73 16.21 2.86
N ALA A 147 -13.86 15.49 2.84
CA ALA A 147 -14.19 14.54 3.89
C ALA A 147 -13.28 13.30 3.87
N LEU A 148 -12.88 12.84 2.68
CA LEU A 148 -12.00 11.68 2.48
C LEU A 148 -10.53 12.00 2.75
N TYR A 149 -10.04 13.12 2.20
CA TYR A 149 -8.61 13.42 2.15
C TYR A 149 -8.18 14.60 3.02
N GLY A 150 -9.12 15.34 3.61
CA GLY A 150 -8.83 16.46 4.50
C GLY A 150 -9.31 17.80 3.96
N SER A 151 -9.56 18.74 4.86
CA SER A 151 -10.12 20.04 4.53
C SER A 151 -9.08 21.01 3.95
N ILE A 152 -9.56 21.87 3.06
CA ILE A 152 -8.82 23.02 2.53
C ILE A 152 -9.53 24.27 3.08
N PRO A 153 -8.84 25.16 3.80
CA PRO A 153 -9.44 26.40 4.28
C PRO A 153 -10.05 27.20 3.12
N ALA A 154 -11.27 27.74 3.30
CA ALA A 154 -11.94 28.50 2.23
C ALA A 154 -11.13 29.72 1.75
N ALA A 155 -10.38 30.35 2.66
CA ALA A 155 -9.49 31.48 2.36
C ALA A 155 -8.12 31.07 1.78
N ALA A 156 -7.85 29.77 1.60
CA ALA A 156 -6.59 29.30 1.06
C ALA A 156 -6.39 29.82 -0.37
N LYS A 157 -5.34 30.60 -0.55
CA LYS A 157 -4.98 31.18 -1.84
C LYS A 157 -4.29 30.13 -2.70
N ARG A 158 -4.72 30.06 -3.96
CA ARG A 158 -3.98 29.37 -5.01
C ARG A 158 -2.94 30.36 -5.52
N GLY A 159 -1.72 29.89 -5.71
CA GLY A 159 -0.59 30.75 -6.03
C GLY A 159 0.18 30.23 -7.23
N THR A 160 1.23 30.98 -7.55
CA THR A 160 2.33 30.52 -8.39
C THR A 160 3.51 30.11 -7.51
N GLY A 161 4.35 29.23 -8.01
CA GLY A 161 5.56 28.83 -7.30
C GLY A 161 6.45 27.94 -8.15
N VAL A 162 7.62 27.60 -7.60
CA VAL A 162 8.67 26.87 -8.33
C VAL A 162 9.14 25.70 -7.49
N ALA A 163 9.34 24.54 -8.12
CA ALA A 163 10.03 23.40 -7.51
C ALA A 163 11.30 23.05 -8.30
N GLU A 164 12.39 22.76 -7.58
CA GLU A 164 13.62 22.24 -8.17
C GLU A 164 13.54 20.70 -8.26
N ILE A 165 13.82 20.17 -9.44
CA ILE A 165 13.82 18.73 -9.72
C ILE A 165 15.25 18.31 -10.03
N ASN A 166 15.76 17.32 -9.28
CA ASN A 166 17.08 16.73 -9.54
C ASN A 166 16.94 15.46 -10.39
N PRO A 167 17.22 15.52 -11.70
CA PRO A 167 16.98 14.40 -12.61
C PRO A 167 17.96 13.23 -12.43
N ARG A 168 19.02 13.39 -11.63
CA ARG A 168 19.90 12.30 -11.20
C ARG A 168 19.23 11.40 -10.17
N ARG A 169 18.13 11.84 -9.55
CA ARG A 169 17.20 10.99 -8.82
C ARG A 169 16.07 10.54 -9.74
N VAL A 170 15.61 9.33 -9.52
CA VAL A 170 14.57 8.70 -10.34
C VAL A 170 13.21 8.78 -9.67
N ARG A 171 12.15 8.58 -10.45
CA ARG A 171 10.74 8.52 -10.03
C ARG A 171 10.19 9.85 -9.51
N MET A 172 9.10 9.76 -8.74
CA MET A 172 8.32 10.89 -8.23
C MET A 172 9.10 11.79 -7.26
N HIS A 173 9.29 13.04 -7.67
CA HIS A 173 9.77 14.15 -6.86
C HIS A 173 8.60 14.89 -6.22
N SER A 174 8.64 15.08 -4.90
CA SER A 174 7.70 15.96 -4.20
C SER A 174 7.99 17.42 -4.56
N THR A 175 6.94 18.19 -4.81
CA THR A 175 7.08 19.56 -5.35
C THR A 175 6.71 20.65 -4.34
N GLY A 176 6.04 20.30 -3.24
CA GLY A 176 5.46 21.25 -2.31
C GLY A 176 4.16 21.89 -2.80
N PHE A 177 3.58 21.38 -3.91
CA PHE A 177 2.33 21.87 -4.48
C PHE A 177 1.23 20.81 -4.49
N TYR A 178 -0.01 21.28 -4.40
CA TYR A 178 -1.22 20.47 -4.35
C TYR A 178 -2.26 21.03 -5.33
N ALA A 179 -2.83 20.17 -6.16
CA ALA A 179 -3.99 20.50 -6.99
C ALA A 179 -5.25 20.36 -6.14
N ALA A 180 -5.99 21.46 -5.93
CA ALA A 180 -7.27 21.40 -5.23
C ALA A 180 -8.27 20.51 -6.01
N PRO A 181 -9.25 19.88 -5.34
CA PRO A 181 -10.24 19.03 -6.02
C PRO A 181 -10.89 19.75 -7.20
N GLY A 182 -10.81 19.15 -8.40
CA GLY A 182 -11.41 19.68 -9.63
C GLY A 182 -10.75 20.92 -10.23
N GLU A 183 -9.75 21.52 -9.59
CA GLU A 183 -9.11 22.73 -10.11
C GLU A 183 -7.97 22.38 -11.06
N VAL A 184 -7.84 23.17 -12.13
CA VAL A 184 -6.74 23.07 -13.09
C VAL A 184 -5.50 23.74 -12.52
N VAL A 185 -4.42 22.98 -12.43
CA VAL A 185 -3.06 23.48 -12.20
C VAL A 185 -2.32 23.48 -13.53
N VAL A 186 -1.65 24.59 -13.85
CA VAL A 186 -0.74 24.64 -15.00
C VAL A 186 0.66 24.34 -14.49
N VAL A 187 1.29 23.32 -15.07
CA VAL A 187 2.67 22.92 -14.77
C VAL A 187 3.54 23.24 -15.97
N GLU A 188 4.52 24.10 -15.75
CA GLU A 188 5.45 24.55 -16.78
C GLU A 188 6.84 23.97 -16.55
N VAL A 189 7.28 23.18 -17.53
CA VAL A 189 8.57 22.51 -17.55
C VAL A 189 9.41 23.13 -18.67
N PRO A 190 10.73 23.36 -18.49
CA PRO A 190 11.57 23.93 -19.54
C PRO A 190 11.52 23.07 -20.81
N GLU A 191 11.62 23.71 -21.97
CA GLU A 191 11.35 23.07 -23.26
C GLU A 191 12.30 21.90 -23.53
N GLU A 192 13.56 22.00 -23.11
CA GLU A 192 14.56 20.94 -23.22
C GLU A 192 14.27 19.68 -22.39
N TRP A 193 13.34 19.78 -21.43
CA TRP A 193 12.85 18.69 -20.58
C TRP A 193 11.54 18.07 -21.09
N THR A 194 10.90 18.69 -22.09
CA THR A 194 9.78 18.08 -22.80
C THR A 194 10.28 16.88 -23.61
N GLN A 195 9.39 15.91 -23.89
CA GLN A 195 9.74 14.71 -24.68
C GLN A 195 10.79 13.77 -24.06
N ARG A 196 11.24 14.01 -22.82
CA ARG A 196 12.14 13.10 -22.07
C ARG A 196 11.41 11.98 -21.32
N GLY A 197 10.14 11.75 -21.63
CA GLY A 197 9.31 10.76 -20.96
C GLY A 197 8.87 11.15 -19.53
N LEU A 198 9.10 12.39 -19.09
CA LEU A 198 8.65 12.89 -17.80
C LEU A 198 7.13 12.81 -17.66
N LYS A 199 6.66 12.59 -16.43
CA LYS A 199 5.24 12.49 -16.10
C LYS A 199 4.91 13.38 -14.92
N ILE A 200 3.75 14.04 -14.98
CA ILE A 200 3.17 14.74 -13.83
C ILE A 200 2.15 13.82 -13.20
N TRP A 201 2.29 13.57 -11.90
CA TRP A 201 1.28 12.85 -11.12
C TRP A 201 0.49 13.83 -10.27
N VAL A 202 -0.83 13.66 -10.22
CA VAL A 202 -1.71 14.31 -9.25
C VAL A 202 -2.23 13.23 -8.31
N SER A 203 -1.85 13.33 -7.04
CA SER A 203 -2.09 12.39 -5.94
C SER A 203 -1.18 11.16 -5.87
N GLY A 204 -0.83 10.79 -4.64
CA GLY A 204 -0.11 9.54 -4.30
C GLY A 204 -1.03 8.35 -4.05
N HIS A 205 -2.36 8.54 -4.04
CA HIS A 205 -3.36 7.48 -3.80
C HIS A 205 -3.55 6.61 -5.06
N ARG A 206 -2.76 5.54 -5.23
CA ARG A 206 -2.69 4.79 -6.50
C ARG A 206 -3.60 3.57 -6.59
N ASP A 207 -4.28 3.26 -5.50
CA ASP A 207 -5.03 2.02 -5.39
C ASP A 207 -6.37 2.03 -6.10
N ASN A 208 -6.60 1.00 -6.93
CA ASN A 208 -7.94 0.60 -7.33
C ASN A 208 -8.48 -0.40 -6.30
N ILE A 209 -9.66 -0.13 -5.75
CA ILE A 209 -10.25 -0.95 -4.69
C ILE A 209 -11.09 -2.08 -5.31
N PRO A 210 -10.84 -3.35 -4.96
CA PRO A 210 -11.65 -4.46 -5.45
C PRO A 210 -13.10 -4.36 -4.98
N LEU A 211 -14.07 -4.56 -5.89
CA LEU A 211 -15.49 -4.51 -5.56
C LEU A 211 -15.96 -5.58 -4.56
N LYS A 212 -15.18 -6.64 -4.34
CA LYS A 212 -15.46 -7.61 -3.26
C LYS A 212 -15.32 -7.01 -1.85
N LYS A 213 -14.66 -5.84 -1.71
CA LYS A 213 -14.59 -5.10 -0.46
C LYS A 213 -15.80 -4.19 -0.29
N ALA A 214 -16.09 -3.83 0.96
CA ALA A 214 -16.88 -2.65 1.24
C ALA A 214 -16.10 -1.40 0.81
N LEU A 215 -16.77 -0.39 0.27
CA LEU A 215 -16.14 0.80 -0.30
C LEU A 215 -16.34 2.02 0.62
N LEU A 216 -15.24 2.76 0.84
CA LEU A 216 -15.19 4.03 1.58
C LEU A 216 -15.00 5.23 0.63
N ARG A 217 -14.58 4.95 -0.61
CA ARG A 217 -14.39 5.90 -1.70
C ARG A 217 -14.79 5.25 -3.02
N THR A 218 -14.76 5.99 -4.12
CA THR A 218 -14.84 5.37 -5.44
C THR A 218 -13.70 4.35 -5.61
N PRO A 219 -13.96 3.19 -6.23
CA PRO A 219 -12.98 2.12 -6.34
C PRO A 219 -11.90 2.42 -7.38
N ARG A 220 -12.08 3.43 -8.23
CA ARG A 220 -11.04 3.93 -9.13
C ARG A 220 -9.96 4.66 -8.31
N SER A 221 -8.69 4.50 -8.70
CA SER A 221 -7.59 5.27 -8.09
C SER A 221 -7.81 6.79 -8.26
N PRO A 222 -7.66 7.58 -7.17
CA PRO A 222 -7.65 9.04 -7.24
C PRO A 222 -6.48 9.60 -8.05
N ALA A 223 -5.34 8.89 -8.06
CA ALA A 223 -4.15 9.33 -8.76
C ALA A 223 -4.36 9.41 -10.27
N ARG A 224 -3.97 10.54 -10.86
CA ARG A 224 -3.94 10.76 -12.32
C ARG A 224 -2.51 11.04 -12.76
N GLN A 225 -2.20 10.64 -14.00
CA GLN A 225 -0.90 10.81 -14.60
C GLN A 225 -1.04 11.55 -15.94
N PHE A 226 -0.15 12.50 -16.20
CA PHE A 226 -0.13 13.33 -17.40
C PHE A 226 1.28 13.32 -17.99
N SER A 227 1.39 13.29 -19.32
CA SER A 227 2.68 13.36 -20.01
C SER A 227 3.18 14.79 -20.10
N VAL A 228 4.50 14.98 -20.00
CA VAL A 228 5.15 16.27 -20.28
C VAL A 228 5.65 16.29 -21.72
N ASP A 229 4.70 16.39 -22.64
CA ASP A 229 4.98 16.40 -24.09
C ASP A 229 5.15 17.83 -24.64
N LYS A 230 4.80 18.84 -23.84
CA LYS A 230 4.92 20.27 -24.15
C LYS A 230 5.33 21.03 -22.89
N ALA A 231 5.85 22.25 -23.07
CA ALA A 231 6.36 23.06 -21.98
C ALA A 231 5.28 23.41 -20.94
N SER A 232 4.01 23.51 -21.34
CA SER A 232 2.90 23.84 -20.44
C SER A 232 1.81 22.77 -20.47
N THR A 233 1.60 22.11 -19.34
CA THR A 233 0.63 21.02 -19.18
C THR A 233 -0.40 21.36 -18.10
N GLU A 234 -1.68 21.32 -18.47
CA GLU A 234 -2.80 21.42 -17.53
C GLU A 234 -3.06 20.06 -16.88
N VAL A 235 -3.18 20.07 -15.56
CA VAL A 235 -3.49 18.86 -14.76
C VAL A 235 -4.59 19.17 -13.77
N ALA A 236 -5.48 18.21 -13.56
CA ALA A 236 -6.53 18.31 -12.54
C ALA A 236 -6.98 16.90 -12.12
N ALA A 237 -7.49 16.74 -10.91
CA ALA A 237 -8.10 15.49 -10.45
C ALA A 237 -9.32 15.76 -9.58
N THR A 238 -10.33 14.91 -9.69
CA THR A 238 -11.62 15.13 -9.01
C THR A 238 -11.51 15.20 -7.48
N TYR A 239 -10.54 14.47 -6.89
CA TYR A 239 -10.23 14.51 -5.46
C TYR A 239 -9.03 15.40 -5.12
N GLY A 240 -8.39 16.00 -6.12
CA GLY A 240 -7.14 16.73 -5.96
C GLY A 240 -5.98 15.81 -5.59
N GLY A 241 -4.87 16.39 -5.16
CA GLY A 241 -3.71 15.65 -4.65
C GLY A 241 -2.42 16.43 -4.72
N ALA A 242 -1.40 15.96 -4.00
CA ALA A 242 -0.03 16.43 -4.17
C ALA A 242 0.41 16.25 -5.62
N VAL A 243 1.12 17.23 -6.16
CA VAL A 243 1.64 17.20 -7.53
C VAL A 243 3.08 16.71 -7.50
N TYR A 244 3.43 15.72 -8.31
CA TYR A 244 4.79 15.18 -8.40
C TYR A 244 5.32 15.26 -9.83
N ILE A 245 6.63 15.43 -9.96
CA ILE A 245 7.35 15.25 -11.22
C ILE A 245 8.07 13.91 -11.19
N ASP A 246 7.67 12.99 -12.07
CA ASP A 246 8.24 11.65 -12.19
C ASP A 246 9.22 11.61 -13.37
N THR A 247 10.49 11.38 -13.04
CA THR A 247 11.61 11.34 -13.99
C THR A 247 11.88 9.95 -14.57
N GLY A 248 11.02 8.97 -14.29
CA GLY A 248 11.16 7.60 -14.80
C GLY A 248 12.05 6.73 -13.92
N ASN A 249 12.58 5.63 -14.45
CA ASN A 249 13.38 4.66 -13.69
C ASN A 249 14.89 4.78 -13.92
N THR A 250 15.31 5.62 -14.87
CA THR A 250 16.72 5.77 -15.24
C THR A 250 17.19 7.17 -14.85
N PRO A 251 18.27 7.32 -14.08
CA PRO A 251 18.85 8.63 -13.78
C PRO A 251 19.22 9.34 -15.08
N ILE A 252 18.94 10.63 -15.15
CA ILE A 252 19.38 11.49 -16.26
C ILE A 252 20.52 12.35 -15.71
N ASP A 253 21.72 12.17 -16.26
CA ASP A 253 22.88 12.98 -15.87
C ASP A 253 22.78 14.39 -16.47
N ALA A 254 22.12 15.26 -15.73
CA ALA A 254 21.95 16.68 -16.04
C ALA A 254 21.78 17.45 -14.74
N ASP A 255 21.98 18.77 -14.82
CA ASP A 255 21.76 19.64 -13.66
C ASP A 255 20.29 19.72 -13.26
N PRO A 256 20.00 20.03 -11.98
CA PRO A 256 18.63 20.26 -11.55
C PRO A 256 17.94 21.33 -12.38
N PHE A 257 16.65 21.16 -12.62
CA PHE A 257 15.83 22.09 -13.39
C PHE A 257 14.64 22.57 -12.58
N LEU A 258 14.11 23.73 -12.95
CA LEU A 258 13.00 24.37 -12.26
C LEU A 258 11.69 24.10 -12.99
N VAL A 259 10.65 23.76 -12.23
CA VAL A 259 9.28 23.58 -12.74
C VAL A 259 8.40 24.64 -12.09
N ASN A 260 7.67 25.40 -12.90
CA ASN A 260 6.74 26.41 -12.40
C ASN A 260 5.33 25.83 -12.29
N PHE A 261 4.60 26.26 -11.27
CA PHE A 261 3.23 25.87 -11.00
C PHE A 261 2.37 27.12 -10.96
N GLN A 262 1.18 27.06 -11.56
CA GLN A 262 0.18 28.11 -11.50
C GLN A 262 -1.16 27.54 -11.03
N ASN A 263 -1.89 28.34 -10.25
CA ASN A 263 -3.15 27.95 -9.63
C ASN A 263 -3.03 26.73 -8.69
N ALA A 264 -1.87 26.56 -8.03
CA ALA A 264 -1.63 25.47 -7.09
C ALA A 264 -1.75 25.93 -5.63
N LEU A 265 -2.19 25.04 -4.74
CA LEU A 265 -2.11 25.26 -3.30
C LEU A 265 -0.70 24.90 -2.81
N PRO A 266 -0.06 25.74 -1.97
CA PRO A 266 1.14 25.32 -1.28
C PRO A 266 0.79 24.20 -0.30
N ALA A 267 1.64 23.18 -0.25
CA ALA A 267 1.52 22.04 0.64
C ALA A 267 2.63 22.07 1.70
N PRO A 268 2.37 21.55 2.91
CA PRO A 268 3.43 21.41 3.88
C PRO A 268 4.50 20.46 3.36
N MET A 269 5.74 20.92 3.29
CA MET A 269 6.85 20.11 2.83
C MET A 269 8.08 20.36 3.68
N TYR A 270 8.69 19.27 4.13
CA TYR A 270 10.00 19.29 4.78
C TYR A 270 10.96 18.46 3.94
N VAL A 271 12.07 19.06 3.53
CA VAL A 271 13.16 18.34 2.88
C VAL A 271 14.30 18.23 3.86
N HIS A 272 14.59 17.01 4.31
CA HIS A 272 15.61 16.75 5.30
C HIS A 272 16.98 17.26 4.83
N GLY A 273 17.67 17.99 5.71
CA GLY A 273 18.94 18.66 5.40
C GLY A 273 18.85 19.93 4.53
N LYS A 274 17.66 20.30 4.02
CA LYS A 274 17.43 21.55 3.26
C LYS A 274 16.49 22.52 3.96
N THR A 275 15.35 22.04 4.45
CA THR A 275 14.37 22.88 5.18
C THR A 275 14.88 23.15 6.58
N THR A 276 15.05 24.43 6.94
CA THR A 276 15.46 24.81 8.30
C THR A 276 14.31 24.60 9.29
N LEU A 277 14.64 24.39 10.56
CA LEU A 277 13.64 24.25 11.62
C LEU A 277 12.74 25.50 11.74
N ASP A 278 13.33 26.69 11.59
CA ASP A 278 12.61 27.96 11.64
C ASP A 278 11.59 28.09 10.50
N ASP A 279 12.00 27.79 9.26
CA ASP A 279 11.11 27.79 8.10
C ASP A 279 10.01 26.73 8.23
N TRP A 280 10.35 25.54 8.74
CA TRP A 280 9.37 24.50 9.01
C TRP A 280 8.29 24.98 9.99
N GLN A 281 8.71 25.53 11.12
CA GLN A 281 7.81 25.92 12.21
C GLN A 281 6.95 27.13 11.88
N LYS A 282 7.52 28.14 11.22
CA LYS A 282 6.85 29.42 10.92
C LYS A 282 6.06 29.40 9.61
N THR A 283 6.49 28.60 8.63
CA THR A 283 5.94 28.65 7.27
C THR A 283 5.42 27.29 6.83
N GLN A 284 6.30 26.32 6.59
CA GLN A 284 5.99 25.11 5.82
C GLN A 284 4.85 24.29 6.44
N ARG A 285 4.90 24.00 7.74
CA ARG A 285 3.89 23.15 8.41
C ARG A 285 2.48 23.74 8.39
N SER A 286 2.37 25.06 8.17
CA SER A 286 1.11 25.81 8.19
C SER A 286 0.41 25.89 6.82
N HIS A 287 1.08 25.45 5.74
CA HIS A 287 0.50 25.47 4.40
C HIS A 287 -0.87 24.75 4.33
N PRO A 288 -1.79 25.25 3.50
CA PRO A 288 -3.21 24.90 3.57
C PRO A 288 -3.56 23.53 2.96
N ALA A 289 -2.68 22.92 2.16
CA ALA A 289 -3.01 21.64 1.52
C ALA A 289 -3.28 20.53 2.56
N PRO A 290 -4.17 19.58 2.23
CA PRO A 290 -4.63 18.57 3.19
C PRO A 290 -3.64 17.43 3.40
N TYR A 291 -2.63 17.30 2.54
CA TYR A 291 -1.52 16.35 2.68
C TYR A 291 -0.19 17.07 2.70
N ALA A 292 0.72 16.52 3.49
CA ALA A 292 2.08 17.00 3.71
C ALA A 292 3.09 15.96 3.22
N GLU A 293 4.27 16.42 2.83
CA GLU A 293 5.39 15.62 2.33
C GLU A 293 6.62 15.81 3.22
N LEU A 294 7.09 14.75 3.89
CA LEU A 294 8.44 14.75 4.47
C LEU A 294 9.35 13.94 3.57
N VAL A 295 10.42 14.56 3.10
CA VAL A 295 11.31 14.01 2.08
C VAL A 295 12.70 13.84 2.66
N GLY A 296 13.10 12.58 2.83
CA GLY A 296 14.42 12.17 3.24
C GLY A 296 15.31 11.75 2.06
N ARG A 297 16.47 11.20 2.41
CA ARG A 297 17.41 10.60 1.47
C ARG A 297 16.90 9.27 0.94
N ASN A 298 16.40 8.41 1.81
CA ASN A 298 16.04 7.03 1.52
C ASN A 298 14.52 6.79 1.53
N VAL A 299 13.75 7.69 2.15
CA VAL A 299 12.28 7.59 2.21
C VAL A 299 11.59 8.95 2.07
N ALA A 300 10.43 8.97 1.44
CA ALA A 300 9.54 10.12 1.35
C ALA A 300 8.14 9.69 1.78
N ILE A 301 7.53 10.43 2.70
CA ILE A 301 6.27 10.03 3.36
C ILE A 301 5.21 11.12 3.13
N SER A 302 4.07 10.68 2.59
CA SER A 302 2.87 11.49 2.39
C SER A 302 1.78 11.11 3.38
N PHE A 303 1.31 12.06 4.18
CA PHE A 303 0.27 11.85 5.19
C PHE A 303 -0.64 13.08 5.33
N PRO A 304 -1.80 12.96 6.01
CA PRO A 304 -2.66 14.10 6.28
C PRO A 304 -1.94 15.22 7.04
N SER A 305 -1.98 16.46 6.52
CA SER A 305 -1.29 17.62 7.11
C SER A 305 -1.66 17.87 8.56
N GLN A 306 -2.91 17.58 8.94
CA GLN A 306 -3.37 17.70 10.33
C GLN A 306 -2.54 16.88 11.33
N TRP A 307 -1.83 15.83 10.89
CA TRP A 307 -0.99 15.02 11.78
C TRP A 307 0.36 15.67 12.11
N ILE A 308 0.80 16.65 11.33
CA ILE A 308 2.12 17.29 11.48
C ILE A 308 2.10 18.77 11.75
N ARG A 309 0.93 19.41 11.80
CA ARG A 309 0.85 20.83 12.13
C ARG A 309 1.48 21.14 13.50
N GLU A 310 1.49 20.15 14.38
CA GLU A 310 2.08 20.20 15.73
C GLU A 310 3.42 19.43 15.83
N LEU A 311 3.96 18.93 14.71
CA LEU A 311 5.29 18.32 14.69
C LEU A 311 6.31 19.45 14.68
N ASP A 312 6.91 19.75 15.83
CA ASP A 312 7.85 20.87 15.97
C ASP A 312 9.18 20.63 15.28
N ASP A 313 9.73 19.42 15.37
CA ASP A 313 10.99 19.03 14.73
C ASP A 313 10.83 17.73 13.93
N PRO A 314 10.78 17.80 12.59
CA PRO A 314 10.69 16.64 11.73
C PRO A 314 12.06 15.99 11.46
N ALA A 315 13.19 16.60 11.86
CA ALA A 315 14.52 16.12 11.53
C ALA A 315 14.78 14.73 12.11
N SER A 316 14.60 14.55 13.43
CA SER A 316 14.81 13.26 14.10
C SER A 316 13.84 12.17 13.62
N LEU A 317 12.62 12.56 13.21
CA LEU A 317 11.67 11.63 12.61
C LEU A 317 12.18 11.12 11.26
N MET A 318 12.73 12.02 10.44
CA MET A 318 13.28 11.65 9.13
C MET A 318 14.61 10.91 9.25
N ASP A 319 15.47 11.23 10.22
CA ASP A 319 16.68 10.45 10.53
C ASP A 319 16.32 9.01 10.86
N TYR A 320 15.29 8.80 11.70
CA TYR A 320 14.80 7.48 12.05
C TYR A 320 14.33 6.69 10.82
N TRP A 321 13.47 7.28 9.98
CA TRP A 321 12.92 6.58 8.83
C TRP A 321 13.95 6.35 7.71
N ASP A 322 14.84 7.32 7.45
CA ASP A 322 15.95 7.14 6.52
C ASP A 322 16.89 6.04 7.01
N GLY A 323 17.17 5.99 8.31
CA GLY A 323 17.96 4.96 8.95
C GLY A 323 17.33 3.57 8.83
N VAL A 324 16.02 3.43 9.00
CA VAL A 324 15.33 2.13 8.79
C VAL A 324 15.52 1.61 7.37
N VAL A 325 15.35 2.47 6.35
CA VAL A 325 15.58 2.05 4.95
C VAL A 325 17.05 1.76 4.69
N GLU A 326 17.97 2.52 5.29
CA GLU A 326 19.40 2.26 5.21
C GLU A 326 19.76 0.88 5.79
N LEU A 327 19.18 0.50 6.93
CA LEU A 327 19.37 -0.83 7.53
C LEU A 327 18.85 -1.95 6.62
N HIS A 328 17.80 -1.71 5.85
CA HIS A 328 17.36 -2.67 4.83
C HIS A 328 18.34 -2.77 3.66
N ASP A 329 18.86 -1.62 3.20
CA ASP A 329 19.86 -1.58 2.12
C ASP A 329 21.17 -2.26 2.55
N GLN A 330 21.59 -2.07 3.81
CA GLN A 330 22.74 -2.76 4.39
C GLN A 330 22.54 -4.27 4.40
N LEU A 331 21.35 -4.78 4.78
CA LEU A 331 21.09 -6.22 4.75
C LEU A 331 21.12 -6.77 3.32
N GLY A 332 20.52 -6.05 2.37
CA GLY A 332 20.41 -6.49 0.98
C GLY A 332 21.70 -6.31 0.16
N GLY A 333 22.68 -5.55 0.66
CA GLY A 333 23.88 -5.20 -0.10
C GLY A 333 23.62 -4.13 -1.17
N TYR A 334 22.84 -3.09 -0.84
CA TYR A 334 22.37 -2.07 -1.78
C TYR A 334 22.82 -0.64 -1.46
N THR A 335 23.73 -0.43 -0.52
CA THR A 335 24.07 0.89 0.04
C THR A 335 24.30 1.98 -1.03
N GLU A 336 24.89 1.62 -2.18
CA GLU A 336 25.19 2.56 -3.27
C GLU A 336 24.18 2.54 -4.45
N LEU A 337 23.23 1.60 -4.42
CA LEU A 337 22.31 1.34 -5.53
C LEU A 337 21.10 2.28 -5.53
N ARG A 338 20.68 2.78 -4.36
CA ARG A 338 19.47 3.60 -4.23
C ARG A 338 19.62 4.95 -4.94
N LYS A 339 18.74 5.21 -5.92
CA LYS A 339 18.68 6.50 -6.64
C LYS A 339 17.39 7.29 -6.37
N MET A 340 16.51 6.78 -5.50
CA MET A 340 15.24 7.40 -5.14
C MET A 340 14.84 7.03 -3.71
N PRO A 341 14.07 7.88 -3.02
CA PRO A 341 13.50 7.49 -1.75
C PRO A 341 12.40 6.45 -2.01
N GLU A 342 12.24 5.43 -1.15
CA GLU A 342 10.97 4.69 -1.14
C GLU A 342 9.85 5.67 -0.78
N ARG A 343 8.69 5.52 -1.41
CA ARG A 343 7.58 6.43 -1.18
C ARG A 343 6.52 5.74 -0.33
N VAL A 344 6.11 6.37 0.75
CA VAL A 344 4.98 5.95 1.58
C VAL A 344 3.83 6.91 1.36
N ASN A 345 2.62 6.40 1.17
CA ASN A 345 1.41 7.20 1.06
C ASN A 345 0.30 6.64 1.96
N VAL A 346 -0.18 7.44 2.90
CA VAL A 346 -1.36 7.11 3.69
C VAL A 346 -2.63 7.42 2.89
N ASP A 347 -3.56 6.48 2.78
CA ASP A 347 -4.83 6.61 2.03
C ASP A 347 -6.02 6.47 3.00
N CYS A 348 -7.22 6.93 2.65
CA CYS A 348 -8.42 6.59 3.41
C CYS A 348 -8.82 5.12 3.25
N GLN A 349 -8.44 4.48 2.13
CA GLN A 349 -8.71 3.07 1.85
C GLN A 349 -7.68 2.46 0.89
N ILE A 350 -7.20 1.24 1.21
CA ILE A 350 -6.28 0.46 0.35
C ILE A 350 -6.92 -0.83 -0.19
N SER A 351 -6.32 -1.34 -1.25
CA SER A 351 -6.79 -2.45 -2.10
C SER A 351 -6.62 -3.82 -1.45
N VAL A 352 -5.66 -3.99 -0.54
CA VAL A 352 -5.36 -5.26 0.16
C VAL A 352 -4.65 -5.00 1.50
N GLY A 353 -4.74 -5.96 2.43
CA GLY A 353 -3.95 -5.93 3.67
C GLY A 353 -4.31 -4.83 4.67
N LEU A 354 -3.47 -4.73 5.70
CA LEU A 354 -3.42 -3.59 6.62
C LEU A 354 -2.44 -2.51 6.13
N PHE A 355 -1.45 -2.93 5.36
CA PHE A 355 -0.53 -2.14 4.56
C PHE A 355 -0.22 -2.99 3.32
N HIS A 356 0.39 -2.38 2.30
CA HIS A 356 1.06 -3.14 1.25
C HIS A 356 2.21 -2.34 0.65
N ALA A 357 3.25 -3.08 0.28
CA ALA A 357 4.37 -2.58 -0.49
C ALA A 357 3.96 -2.15 -1.90
N GLY A 358 4.81 -1.30 -2.47
CA GLY A 358 4.64 -0.65 -3.75
C GLY A 358 5.42 0.66 -3.80
N TYR A 359 5.26 1.35 -4.93
CA TYR A 359 5.72 2.74 -5.07
C TYR A 359 4.52 3.62 -5.47
N PRO A 360 3.76 4.18 -4.53
CA PRO A 360 4.00 4.18 -3.08
C PRO A 360 3.65 2.86 -2.35
N THR A 361 4.30 2.62 -1.22
CA THR A 361 3.84 1.74 -0.16
C THR A 361 2.66 2.42 0.52
N GLN A 362 1.55 1.71 0.71
CA GLN A 362 0.31 2.33 1.18
C GLN A 362 -0.26 1.67 2.43
N GLY A 363 -0.87 2.50 3.27
CA GLY A 363 -1.61 2.09 4.46
C GLY A 363 -2.86 2.96 4.67
N PRO A 364 -3.93 2.46 5.33
CA PRO A 364 -5.12 3.25 5.60
C PRO A 364 -4.91 4.19 6.80
N GLN A 365 -5.46 5.40 6.75
CA GLN A 365 -5.28 6.46 7.77
C GLN A 365 -5.47 5.96 9.21
N LYS A 366 -6.49 5.14 9.46
CA LYS A 366 -6.81 4.61 10.79
C LYS A 366 -5.69 3.75 11.40
N GLN A 367 -4.83 3.16 10.57
CA GLN A 367 -3.72 2.29 10.97
C GLN A 367 -2.37 3.01 10.96
N CYS A 368 -2.28 4.19 10.32
CA CYS A 368 -1.01 4.84 10.03
C CYS A 368 -0.66 5.99 10.98
N ARG A 369 -1.51 6.36 11.95
CA ARG A 369 -1.24 7.54 12.80
C ARG A 369 0.11 7.51 13.51
N GLY A 370 0.57 6.32 13.91
CA GLY A 370 1.86 6.12 14.59
C GLY A 370 3.10 6.31 13.71
N VAL A 371 2.97 6.58 12.40
CA VAL A 371 4.15 6.82 11.52
C VAL A 371 4.89 8.12 11.81
N VAL A 372 4.25 9.04 12.54
CA VAL A 372 4.85 10.32 12.94
C VAL A 372 5.06 10.42 14.46
N ASP A 373 4.83 9.33 15.21
CA ASP A 373 5.01 9.28 16.66
C ASP A 373 6.42 8.76 16.98
N LEU A 374 7.41 9.68 16.96
CA LEU A 374 8.81 9.31 17.16
C LEU A 374 9.06 8.64 18.53
N PRO A 375 8.48 9.09 19.67
CA PRO A 375 8.61 8.36 20.94
C PRO A 375 8.11 6.92 20.86
N GLN A 376 6.97 6.66 20.23
CA GLN A 376 6.47 5.29 20.02
C GLN A 376 7.38 4.48 19.09
N LEU A 377 7.86 5.08 18.01
CA LEU A 377 8.73 4.43 17.03
C LEU A 377 10.09 4.05 17.65
N THR A 378 10.72 4.95 18.41
CA THR A 378 12.02 4.69 19.04
C THR A 378 11.96 3.70 20.20
N SER A 379 10.79 3.54 20.84
CA SER A 379 10.61 2.58 21.94
C SER A 379 10.29 1.16 21.48
N THR A 380 9.37 1.00 20.53
CA THR A 380 8.82 -0.33 20.15
C THR A 380 8.82 -0.61 18.65
N GLY A 381 9.32 0.33 17.84
CA GLY A 381 9.34 0.22 16.39
C GLY A 381 7.95 0.08 15.76
N ASN A 382 7.94 -0.32 14.49
CA ASN A 382 6.72 -0.72 13.81
C ASN A 382 7.00 -1.83 12.79
N TRP A 383 6.78 -3.09 13.22
CA TRP A 383 7.00 -4.25 12.37
C TRP A 383 6.25 -4.19 11.04
N GLY A 384 5.02 -3.65 11.02
CA GLY A 384 4.23 -3.54 9.80
C GLY A 384 4.93 -2.66 8.76
N TRP A 385 5.39 -1.46 9.15
CA TRP A 385 6.09 -0.58 8.21
C TRP A 385 7.47 -1.09 7.81
N PHE A 386 8.19 -1.72 8.74
CA PHE A 386 9.48 -2.32 8.42
C PHE A 386 9.29 -3.48 7.43
N HIS A 387 8.23 -4.26 7.60
CA HIS A 387 7.86 -5.34 6.69
C HIS A 387 7.53 -4.82 5.29
N GLU A 388 6.69 -3.79 5.15
CA GLU A 388 6.38 -3.26 3.81
C GLU A 388 7.57 -2.58 3.12
N LEU A 389 8.37 -1.80 3.86
CA LEU A 389 9.61 -1.23 3.31
C LEU A 389 10.64 -2.33 3.02
N GLY A 390 10.60 -3.43 3.78
CA GLY A 390 11.39 -4.63 3.57
C GLY A 390 11.03 -5.32 2.25
N HIS A 391 9.74 -5.36 1.88
CA HIS A 391 9.31 -5.86 0.57
C HIS A 391 9.87 -5.03 -0.58
N GLU A 392 9.98 -3.70 -0.41
CA GLU A 392 10.62 -2.84 -1.39
C GLU A 392 12.13 -3.10 -1.49
N ALA A 393 12.81 -3.41 -0.38
CA ALA A 393 14.21 -3.84 -0.37
C ALA A 393 14.39 -5.25 -0.96
N GLN A 394 13.47 -6.17 -0.71
CA GLN A 394 13.53 -7.54 -1.23
C GLN A 394 13.60 -7.60 -2.76
N ARG A 395 13.10 -6.56 -3.42
CA ARG A 395 13.02 -6.42 -4.88
C ARG A 395 14.20 -5.65 -5.47
N ARG A 396 15.18 -5.27 -4.64
CA ARG A 396 16.20 -4.23 -4.88
C ARG A 396 15.61 -2.80 -4.99
N PRO A 397 16.38 -1.75 -4.65
CA PRO A 397 15.94 -0.36 -4.84
C PRO A 397 15.59 -0.01 -6.29
N ASP A 398 16.34 -0.54 -7.27
CA ASP A 398 16.08 -0.36 -8.72
C ASP A 398 14.88 -1.18 -9.24
N LYS A 399 14.33 -2.06 -8.41
CA LYS A 399 13.25 -3.01 -8.75
C LYS A 399 13.63 -3.97 -9.89
N ALA A 400 14.91 -4.31 -10.03
CA ALA A 400 15.36 -5.33 -10.98
C ALA A 400 14.72 -6.71 -10.70
N TRP A 401 14.28 -6.94 -9.46
CA TRP A 401 13.50 -8.12 -9.10
C TRP A 401 12.00 -7.82 -8.96
N SER A 402 11.20 -8.76 -9.44
CA SER A 402 9.76 -8.82 -9.11
C SER A 402 9.57 -9.52 -7.76
N TRP A 403 8.32 -9.85 -7.41
CA TRP A 403 8.01 -10.70 -6.25
C TRP A 403 8.68 -12.08 -6.32
N ASN A 404 9.15 -12.51 -7.50
CA ASN A 404 9.90 -13.75 -7.69
C ASN A 404 11.42 -13.52 -7.65
N ASN A 405 11.94 -13.03 -6.52
CA ASN A 405 13.38 -12.77 -6.32
C ASN A 405 14.22 -14.08 -6.23
N PRO A 406 15.55 -14.03 -6.38
CA PRO A 406 16.38 -15.24 -6.54
C PRO A 406 16.64 -16.04 -5.26
N TYR A 407 16.30 -15.51 -4.08
CA TYR A 407 16.58 -16.17 -2.80
C TYR A 407 15.31 -16.60 -2.06
N THR A 408 14.14 -16.35 -2.63
CA THR A 408 12.85 -16.74 -2.05
C THR A 408 12.28 -17.95 -2.78
N PHE A 409 11.98 -19.01 -2.01
CA PHE A 409 11.44 -20.28 -2.50
C PHE A 409 10.23 -20.72 -1.65
N ASP A 410 9.46 -21.69 -2.14
CA ASP A 410 8.35 -22.35 -1.41
C ASP A 410 7.34 -21.38 -0.77
N GLY A 411 6.94 -20.36 -1.54
CA GLY A 411 5.94 -19.37 -1.13
C GLY A 411 6.39 -18.43 0.00
N SER A 412 7.70 -18.28 0.21
CA SER A 412 8.27 -17.64 1.40
C SER A 412 8.51 -16.13 1.26
N ILE A 413 7.77 -15.44 0.38
CA ILE A 413 7.96 -13.99 0.18
C ILE A 413 7.66 -13.20 1.47
N GLU A 414 6.64 -13.64 2.20
CA GLU A 414 6.24 -13.15 3.53
C GLU A 414 7.16 -13.63 4.66
N VAL A 415 8.17 -14.44 4.36
CA VAL A 415 9.17 -14.92 5.32
C VAL A 415 10.46 -14.14 5.15
N THR A 416 11.01 -14.15 3.93
CA THR A 416 12.30 -13.52 3.65
C THR A 416 12.25 -12.01 3.83
N VAL A 417 11.06 -11.39 3.76
CA VAL A 417 10.85 -9.97 4.06
C VAL A 417 11.11 -9.68 5.53
N ASN A 418 10.74 -10.61 6.40
CA ASN A 418 10.92 -10.47 7.83
C ASN A 418 12.39 -10.61 8.25
N LEU A 419 13.30 -11.00 7.34
CA LEU A 419 14.74 -10.86 7.57
C LEU A 419 15.13 -9.38 7.63
N PHE A 420 14.61 -8.56 6.71
CA PHE A 420 14.83 -7.11 6.71
C PHE A 420 14.24 -6.46 7.95
N SER A 421 13.01 -6.81 8.32
CA SER A 421 12.37 -6.33 9.55
C SER A 421 13.16 -6.72 10.79
N ALA A 422 13.48 -8.01 10.96
CA ALA A 422 14.21 -8.50 12.13
C ALA A 422 15.60 -7.87 12.24
N HIS A 423 16.30 -7.71 11.11
CA HIS A 423 17.59 -7.03 11.04
C HIS A 423 17.48 -5.58 11.53
N ALA A 424 16.54 -4.80 10.99
CA ALA A 424 16.35 -3.41 11.41
C ALA A 424 16.04 -3.31 12.91
N PHE A 425 15.17 -4.18 13.44
CA PHE A 425 14.89 -4.24 14.88
C PHE A 425 16.12 -4.58 15.73
N ASP A 426 16.96 -5.52 15.29
CA ASP A 426 18.18 -5.88 16.01
C ASP A 426 19.19 -4.73 16.01
N GLN A 427 19.40 -4.08 14.86
CA GLN A 427 20.35 -2.96 14.73
C GLN A 427 19.90 -1.72 15.50
N LEU A 428 18.58 -1.51 15.64
CA LEU A 428 18.01 -0.46 16.50
C LEU A 428 17.97 -0.85 18.00
N GLY A 429 18.46 -2.03 18.39
CA GLY A 429 18.48 -2.47 19.78
C GLY A 429 17.09 -2.76 20.38
N MET A 430 16.05 -2.91 19.54
CA MET A 430 14.67 -3.01 19.98
C MET A 430 14.31 -4.45 20.37
N ARG A 431 14.01 -4.67 21.66
CA ARG A 431 13.63 -5.98 22.20
C ARG A 431 12.13 -6.20 22.25
N GLU A 432 11.33 -5.19 22.57
CA GLU A 432 9.87 -5.28 22.48
C GLU A 432 9.42 -5.11 21.02
N ARG A 433 8.74 -6.14 20.47
CA ARG A 433 8.32 -6.16 19.05
C ARG A 433 6.86 -6.59 18.90
N LYS A 434 6.04 -6.37 19.93
CA LYS A 434 4.65 -6.83 20.02
C LYS A 434 4.55 -8.32 19.69
N GLY A 435 3.75 -8.70 18.68
CA GLY A 435 3.57 -10.09 18.25
C GLY A 435 4.83 -10.78 17.71
N TRP A 436 5.91 -10.03 17.47
CA TRP A 436 7.18 -10.54 16.96
C TRP A 436 8.30 -10.55 18.00
N THR A 437 7.98 -10.32 19.27
CA THR A 437 8.99 -10.25 20.37
C THR A 437 9.83 -11.53 20.46
N TRP A 438 9.25 -12.69 20.12
CA TRP A 438 9.97 -13.97 20.06
C TRP A 438 11.19 -13.95 19.14
N THR A 439 11.23 -13.05 18.15
CA THR A 439 12.39 -12.92 17.25
C THR A 439 13.61 -12.28 17.92
N ALA A 440 13.49 -11.73 19.13
CA ALA A 440 14.59 -11.02 19.78
C ALA A 440 15.55 -11.92 20.58
N SER A 441 15.19 -13.17 20.85
CA SER A 441 15.93 -14.08 21.75
C SER A 441 16.16 -15.44 21.10
N ALA A 442 17.36 -16.00 21.27
CA ALA A 442 17.71 -17.32 20.77
C ALA A 442 16.78 -18.42 21.33
N GLU A 443 16.50 -18.39 22.63
CA GLU A 443 15.59 -19.32 23.31
C GLU A 443 14.19 -19.34 22.67
N ALA A 444 13.50 -18.20 22.56
CA ALA A 444 12.16 -18.18 21.97
C ALA A 444 12.13 -18.51 20.47
N VAL A 445 13.23 -18.25 19.73
CA VAL A 445 13.39 -18.69 18.35
C VAL A 445 13.50 -20.22 18.29
N GLU A 446 14.32 -20.81 19.16
CA GLU A 446 14.51 -22.26 19.26
C GLU A 446 13.23 -22.97 19.71
N ASP A 447 12.54 -22.44 20.72
CA ASP A 447 11.24 -22.97 21.17
C ASP A 447 10.21 -22.98 20.05
N LYS A 448 10.16 -21.92 19.25
CA LYS A 448 9.27 -21.85 18.09
C LYS A 448 9.65 -22.89 17.04
N ALA A 449 10.94 -23.03 16.72
CA ALA A 449 11.43 -23.99 15.74
C ALA A 449 11.14 -25.43 16.18
N THR A 450 11.56 -25.80 17.39
CA THR A 450 11.39 -27.15 17.93
C THR A 450 9.91 -27.53 18.10
N SER A 451 9.08 -26.63 18.60
CA SER A 451 7.62 -26.86 18.73
C SER A 451 6.94 -27.10 17.37
N PHE A 452 7.43 -26.46 16.31
CA PHE A 452 6.94 -26.66 14.95
C PHE A 452 7.40 -28.02 14.40
N LEU A 453 8.69 -28.33 14.51
CA LEU A 453 9.30 -29.56 13.99
C LEU A 453 8.81 -30.81 14.71
N ALA A 454 8.48 -30.73 16.01
CA ALA A 454 7.89 -31.83 16.78
C ALA A 454 6.53 -32.31 16.24
N GLN A 455 5.89 -31.54 15.37
CA GLN A 455 4.64 -31.93 14.69
C GLN A 455 4.89 -32.74 13.41
N SER A 456 6.13 -33.18 13.16
CA SER A 456 6.55 -33.87 11.94
C SER A 456 6.28 -33.06 10.66
N LYS A 457 6.30 -31.73 10.78
CA LYS A 457 6.12 -30.78 9.69
C LYS A 457 7.47 -30.37 9.10
N THR A 458 7.46 -30.01 7.83
CA THR A 458 8.63 -29.51 7.10
C THR A 458 8.53 -28.01 6.88
N TYR A 459 9.62 -27.38 6.43
CA TYR A 459 9.64 -25.97 6.06
C TYR A 459 8.45 -25.60 5.16
N ALA A 460 8.10 -26.42 4.16
CA ALA A 460 7.02 -26.14 3.22
C ALA A 460 5.64 -25.97 3.90
N ASP A 461 5.42 -26.66 5.02
CA ASP A 461 4.16 -26.66 5.80
C ASP A 461 4.00 -25.43 6.71
N GLY A 462 5.11 -24.71 6.93
CA GLY A 462 5.16 -23.62 7.91
C GLY A 462 4.48 -22.33 7.45
N ASN A 463 3.89 -21.61 8.40
CA ASN A 463 3.49 -20.22 8.23
C ASN A 463 4.71 -19.28 8.28
N ALA A 464 4.47 -17.98 8.08
CA ALA A 464 5.54 -16.98 8.00
C ALA A 464 6.48 -16.98 9.22
N GLY A 465 5.93 -17.10 10.43
CA GLY A 465 6.72 -17.11 11.66
C GLY A 465 7.48 -18.42 11.88
N GLU A 466 6.87 -19.56 11.53
CA GLU A 466 7.52 -20.88 11.64
C GLU A 466 8.71 -20.99 10.67
N LYS A 467 8.52 -20.59 9.41
CA LYS A 467 9.60 -20.53 8.41
C LYS A 467 10.68 -19.51 8.78
N LEU A 468 10.31 -18.37 9.39
CA LEU A 468 11.27 -17.37 9.84
C LEU A 468 12.16 -17.92 10.97
N ALA A 469 11.64 -18.77 11.85
CA ALA A 469 12.41 -19.35 12.94
C ALA A 469 13.65 -20.12 12.44
N MET A 470 13.53 -20.88 11.33
CA MET A 470 14.66 -21.53 10.66
C MET A 470 15.79 -20.54 10.33
N HIS A 471 15.44 -19.41 9.72
CA HIS A 471 16.44 -18.40 9.39
C HIS A 471 17.00 -17.75 10.65
N LEU A 472 16.18 -17.48 11.66
CA LEU A 472 16.66 -16.87 12.89
C LEU A 472 17.57 -17.80 13.71
N GLN A 473 17.43 -19.13 13.62
CA GLN A 473 18.40 -20.07 14.19
C GLN A 473 19.81 -19.84 13.61
N ILE A 474 19.92 -19.65 12.30
CA ILE A 474 21.22 -19.34 11.66
C ILE A 474 21.72 -17.96 12.08
N ARG A 475 20.83 -16.96 12.15
CA ARG A 475 21.20 -15.63 12.64
C ARG A 475 21.76 -15.69 14.06
N HIS A 476 21.21 -16.50 14.95
CA HIS A 476 21.72 -16.63 16.32
C HIS A 476 23.06 -17.37 16.36
N ALA A 477 23.28 -18.36 15.49
CA ALA A 477 24.52 -19.13 15.45
C ALA A 477 25.69 -18.40 14.75
N TYR A 478 25.42 -17.54 13.76
CA TYR A 478 26.45 -16.94 12.90
C TYR A 478 26.36 -15.42 12.72
N GLY A 479 25.33 -14.77 13.29
CA GLY A 479 25.10 -13.34 13.13
C GLY A 479 24.43 -12.95 11.81
N TRP A 480 24.26 -11.64 11.60
CA TRP A 480 23.65 -11.08 10.39
C TRP A 480 24.61 -11.01 9.20
N ASP A 481 25.90 -11.07 9.45
CA ASP A 481 26.96 -10.88 8.44
C ASP A 481 26.83 -11.92 7.32
N VAL A 482 26.48 -13.17 7.68
CA VAL A 482 26.28 -14.23 6.69
C VAL A 482 25.10 -13.95 5.76
N TYR A 483 24.03 -13.31 6.27
CA TYR A 483 22.90 -12.88 5.44
C TYR A 483 23.31 -11.72 4.53
N ARG A 484 24.07 -10.75 5.06
CA ARG A 484 24.55 -9.62 4.26
C ARG A 484 25.41 -10.10 3.10
N GLU A 485 26.36 -11.01 3.35
CA GLU A 485 27.21 -11.58 2.32
C GLU A 485 26.41 -12.33 1.25
N VAL A 486 25.47 -13.20 1.66
CA VAL A 486 24.67 -13.98 0.71
C VAL A 486 23.76 -13.10 -0.14
N LEU A 487 23.06 -12.13 0.47
CA LEU A 487 22.16 -11.23 -0.25
C LEU A 487 22.92 -10.27 -1.17
N ALA A 488 24.04 -9.70 -0.70
CA ALA A 488 24.94 -8.91 -1.54
C ALA A 488 25.48 -9.73 -2.71
N GLY A 489 25.78 -11.02 -2.51
CA GLY A 489 26.20 -11.93 -3.57
C GLY A 489 25.13 -12.21 -4.63
N TYR A 490 23.84 -12.21 -4.26
CA TYR A 490 22.74 -12.23 -5.25
C TYR A 490 22.61 -10.91 -5.98
N SER A 491 22.75 -9.79 -5.26
CA SER A 491 22.70 -8.45 -5.84
C SER A 491 23.81 -8.23 -6.87
N LYS A 492 25.06 -8.55 -6.51
CA LYS A 492 26.21 -8.47 -7.41
C LYS A 492 26.02 -9.34 -8.67
N LEU A 493 25.49 -10.55 -8.52
CA LEU A 493 25.25 -11.44 -9.66
C LEU A 493 24.15 -10.90 -10.59
N GLN A 494 23.16 -10.18 -10.06
CA GLN A 494 22.16 -9.49 -10.88
C GLN A 494 22.78 -8.41 -11.78
N ASP A 495 23.84 -7.75 -11.32
CA ASP A 495 24.55 -6.71 -12.08
C ASP A 495 25.58 -7.32 -13.05
N ASP A 496 26.34 -8.32 -12.60
CA ASP A 496 27.44 -8.93 -13.37
C ASP A 496 26.92 -9.89 -14.46
N ASP A 497 26.04 -10.84 -14.11
CA ASP A 497 25.47 -11.83 -15.03
C ASP A 497 24.14 -12.41 -14.48
N PRO A 498 23.00 -11.74 -14.76
CA PRO A 498 21.70 -12.18 -14.24
C PRO A 498 21.25 -13.53 -14.79
N SER A 499 21.89 -14.07 -15.83
CA SER A 499 21.55 -15.38 -16.38
C SER A 499 21.88 -16.53 -15.42
N GLN A 500 22.84 -16.31 -14.50
CA GLN A 500 23.27 -17.25 -13.48
C GLN A 500 22.41 -17.25 -12.21
N LEU A 501 21.47 -16.30 -12.08
CA LEU A 501 20.56 -16.30 -10.94
C LEU A 501 19.63 -17.53 -10.98
N PRO A 502 19.37 -18.17 -9.84
CA PRO A 502 18.46 -19.31 -9.79
C PRO A 502 17.02 -18.88 -10.13
N LYS A 503 16.38 -19.63 -11.05
CA LYS A 503 15.08 -19.26 -11.63
C LYS A 503 13.92 -20.04 -11.00
N ASP A 504 14.03 -21.36 -10.93
CA ASP A 504 13.01 -22.25 -10.37
C ASP A 504 13.25 -22.57 -8.88
N GLY A 505 12.24 -23.19 -8.25
CA GLY A 505 12.27 -23.47 -6.81
C GLY A 505 13.42 -24.38 -6.38
N GLN A 506 13.79 -25.40 -7.17
CA GLN A 506 14.89 -26.30 -6.81
C GLN A 506 16.23 -25.57 -6.90
N ALA A 507 16.46 -24.83 -8.00
CA ALA A 507 17.67 -24.03 -8.17
C ALA A 507 17.84 -23.01 -7.04
N LYS A 508 16.75 -22.39 -6.56
CA LYS A 508 16.79 -21.43 -5.45
C LYS A 508 17.15 -22.08 -4.11
N ARG A 509 16.56 -23.24 -3.79
CA ARG A 509 16.91 -24.01 -2.58
C ARG A 509 18.39 -24.42 -2.58
N ASP A 510 18.87 -24.95 -3.71
CA ASP A 510 20.25 -25.39 -3.87
C ASP A 510 21.23 -24.21 -3.79
N ALA A 511 20.93 -23.10 -4.47
CA ALA A 511 21.74 -21.89 -4.40
C ALA A 511 21.78 -21.29 -2.99
N TRP A 512 20.65 -21.31 -2.28
CA TRP A 512 20.58 -20.89 -0.88
C TRP A 512 21.44 -21.76 0.02
N LEU A 513 21.36 -23.09 -0.10
CA LEU A 513 22.23 -24.03 0.64
C LEU A 513 23.71 -23.70 0.41
N VAL A 514 24.14 -23.62 -0.85
CA VAL A 514 25.55 -23.46 -1.20
C VAL A 514 26.08 -22.12 -0.67
N ARG A 515 25.38 -21.02 -0.95
CA ARG A 515 25.81 -19.68 -0.53
C ARG A 515 25.85 -19.53 0.98
N MET A 516 24.81 -19.99 1.69
CA MET A 516 24.79 -19.92 3.15
C MET A 516 25.86 -20.82 3.77
N SER A 517 26.11 -22.01 3.22
CA SER A 517 27.15 -22.91 3.74
C SER A 517 28.55 -22.33 3.55
N GLN A 518 28.81 -21.69 2.41
CA GLN A 518 30.08 -21.01 2.14
C GLN A 518 30.30 -19.84 3.10
N SER A 519 29.27 -19.00 3.30
CA SER A 519 29.35 -17.84 4.18
C SER A 519 29.48 -18.21 5.66
N THR A 520 28.83 -19.28 6.13
CA THR A 520 29.01 -19.76 7.52
C THR A 520 30.28 -20.59 7.72
N GLY A 521 30.93 -21.04 6.64
CA GLY A 521 32.01 -22.02 6.69
C GLY A 521 31.57 -23.41 7.16
N ARG A 522 30.27 -23.71 7.16
CA ARG A 522 29.69 -24.98 7.62
C ARG A 522 28.82 -25.62 6.55
N ASN A 523 28.84 -26.95 6.48
CA ASN A 523 27.89 -27.69 5.66
C ASN A 523 26.50 -27.68 6.32
N LEU A 524 25.58 -26.88 5.76
CA LEU A 524 24.21 -26.73 6.26
C LEU A 524 23.21 -27.75 5.68
N ALA A 525 23.67 -28.73 4.88
CA ALA A 525 22.79 -29.73 4.29
C ALA A 525 22.04 -30.58 5.34
N PRO A 526 22.66 -30.99 6.48
CA PRO A 526 21.93 -31.65 7.55
C PRO A 526 20.82 -30.78 8.14
N PHE A 527 21.10 -29.50 8.40
CA PHE A 527 20.13 -28.56 8.95
C PHE A 527 18.94 -28.33 7.99
N TYR A 528 19.21 -27.89 6.76
CA TYR A 528 18.13 -27.58 5.82
C TYR A 528 17.41 -28.84 5.34
N GLY A 529 18.15 -29.87 4.95
CA GLY A 529 17.61 -31.07 4.31
C GLY A 529 16.96 -32.04 5.28
N LYS A 530 17.64 -32.39 6.38
CA LYS A 530 17.16 -33.43 7.31
C LYS A 530 16.24 -32.87 8.38
N ILE A 531 16.58 -31.72 8.98
CA ILE A 531 15.81 -31.15 10.09
C ILE A 531 14.61 -30.37 9.54
N TRP A 532 14.86 -29.43 8.63
CA TRP A 532 13.80 -28.59 8.07
C TRP A 532 13.11 -29.17 6.85
N GLY A 533 13.53 -30.34 6.36
CA GLY A 533 12.86 -31.06 5.27
C GLY A 533 12.88 -30.32 3.93
N ILE A 534 13.83 -29.41 3.71
CA ILE A 534 13.99 -28.69 2.44
C ILE A 534 14.57 -29.65 1.39
N PRO A 535 13.92 -29.86 0.23
CA PRO A 535 14.46 -30.74 -0.81
C PRO A 535 15.72 -30.16 -1.46
N LEU A 536 16.85 -30.85 -1.30
CA LEU A 536 18.17 -30.44 -1.82
C LEU A 536 18.65 -31.45 -2.86
N SER A 537 19.25 -30.97 -3.96
CA SER A 537 19.80 -31.88 -4.96
C SER A 537 21.12 -32.53 -4.47
N PRO A 538 21.45 -33.76 -4.94
CA PRO A 538 22.73 -34.38 -4.63
C PRO A 538 23.93 -33.51 -5.01
N SER A 539 23.86 -32.81 -6.15
CA SER A 539 24.92 -31.91 -6.61
C SER A 539 25.14 -30.72 -5.66
N ALA A 540 24.07 -30.14 -5.11
CA ALA A 540 24.19 -29.05 -4.14
C ALA A 540 24.80 -29.52 -2.82
N ILE A 541 24.44 -30.73 -2.36
CA ILE A 541 25.02 -31.35 -1.15
C ILE A 541 26.52 -31.64 -1.35
N GLU A 542 26.90 -32.17 -2.51
CA GLU A 542 28.31 -32.43 -2.85
C GLU A 542 29.16 -31.16 -2.81
N LYS A 543 28.66 -30.04 -3.36
CA LYS A 543 29.36 -28.74 -3.36
C LYS A 543 29.75 -28.24 -1.97
N VAL A 544 29.01 -28.61 -0.94
CA VAL A 544 29.26 -28.20 0.45
C VAL A 544 29.85 -29.31 1.32
N GLY A 545 30.01 -30.52 0.77
CA GLY A 545 30.41 -31.72 1.52
C GLY A 545 31.81 -31.66 2.15
N HIS A 546 32.67 -30.77 1.64
CA HIS A 546 34.01 -30.53 2.16
C HIS A 546 34.03 -29.67 3.45
N LEU A 547 32.92 -29.00 3.77
CA LEU A 547 32.79 -28.16 4.98
C LEU A 547 32.33 -29.02 6.18
N PRO A 548 32.73 -28.66 7.41
CA PRO A 548 32.27 -29.36 8.61
C PRO A 548 30.75 -29.22 8.79
N ALA A 549 30.08 -30.34 9.08
CA ALA A 549 28.63 -30.41 9.21
C ALA A 549 28.09 -29.56 10.38
N TRP A 550 26.93 -28.92 10.17
CA TRP A 550 26.15 -28.26 11.21
C TRP A 550 24.67 -28.62 11.09
N SER A 551 24.02 -28.83 12.22
CA SER A 551 22.64 -29.33 12.31
C SER A 551 21.80 -28.59 13.35
N GLY A 552 22.08 -27.32 13.64
CA GLY A 552 21.39 -26.54 14.68
C GLY A 552 22.18 -26.43 16.00
N GLY A 553 21.74 -25.51 16.88
CA GLY A 553 22.38 -25.21 18.17
C GLY A 553 23.33 -24.00 18.13
N GLU A 554 23.70 -23.50 19.32
CA GLU A 554 24.73 -22.46 19.47
C GLU A 554 26.09 -23.00 19.02
N THR A 555 26.88 -22.15 18.36
CA THR A 555 28.28 -22.45 18.06
C THR A 555 29.10 -22.19 19.33
N GLU A 556 30.00 -23.12 19.67
CA GLU A 556 31.04 -22.84 20.67
C GLU A 556 31.91 -21.71 20.10
N ASN A 557 31.75 -20.50 20.64
CA ASN A 557 32.67 -19.38 20.44
C ASN A 557 33.63 -19.29 21.62
#